data_AF-A0A3B3R6T3-F1
#
_entry.id   AF-A0A3B3R6T3-F1
#
_cell.length_a   1.000
_cell.length_b   1.000
_cell.length_c   1.000
_cell.angle_alpha   90.00
_cell.angle_beta   90.00
_cell.angle_gamma   90.00
#
_symmetry.space_group_name_H-M   'P 1'
#
loop_
_entity.id
_entity.type
_entity.pdbx_description
1 polymer ?
#
loop_
_entity_poly.entity_id
_entity_poly.type
_entity_poly.pdbx_seq_one_letter_code
_entity_poly.pdbx_strand_id
1 'polypeptide(L)'
;IIVPRLAMMLPLCLVINPVHPFPHQFTCQNGRCVSRDFVCDGDNDCGDESDELDHLCRTLPPTCPPGNYRCENGNCVPDTKVCDRNNDCSDGSDEKGCGINECTDPSMHHCDHNCTDTPTSFTCTCLPGYRLMSDGTTCDDVNECAETPAVCSQVCENTVGSHVCKCAPGYLREPDGRSCRQNSNVAPYLLFSNRYYLRNLSADGEAYSLILQGLTNVVALDFDRADKRLYWIDVGDCAKRPGAQRGPRRRLGG
;
A
#
# COMPACT_ATOMS: atom_id res chain seq x y z
N ILE A 1 -21.99 -0.38 5.66
CA ILE A 1 -21.76 1.00 6.12
C ILE A 1 -20.43 0.98 6.86
N ILE A 2 -19.39 1.53 6.25
CA ILE A 2 -18.06 1.62 6.88
C ILE A 2 -18.17 2.73 7.91
N VAL A 3 -18.03 2.39 9.19
CA VAL A 3 -18.00 3.36 10.29
C VAL A 3 -16.53 3.66 10.56
N PRO A 4 -15.97 4.82 10.16
CA PRO A 4 -14.67 5.19 10.66
C PRO A 4 -14.87 5.62 12.13
N ARG A 5 -14.28 4.85 13.04
CA ARG A 5 -14.15 5.26 14.44
C ARG A 5 -13.33 6.54 14.49
N LEU A 6 -13.98 7.63 14.89
CA LEU A 6 -13.32 8.84 15.34
C LEU A 6 -12.53 8.49 16.62
N ALA A 7 -11.20 8.51 16.54
CA ALA A 7 -10.33 8.49 17.71
C ALA A 7 -9.60 9.84 17.80
N MET A 8 -10.00 10.67 18.77
CA MET A 8 -9.26 11.86 19.17
C MET A 8 -8.08 11.47 20.06
N MET A 9 -6.88 11.90 19.65
CA MET A 9 -5.73 12.39 20.43
C MET A 9 -5.32 11.68 21.74
N LEU A 10 -4.19 10.97 21.68
CA LEU A 10 -3.01 11.07 22.56
C LEU A 10 -1.83 10.29 21.91
N PRO A 11 -0.56 10.74 22.05
CA PRO A 11 0.58 10.14 21.37
C PRO A 11 1.14 8.99 22.20
N LEU A 12 0.50 7.83 22.11
CA LEU A 12 1.07 6.55 22.50
C LEU A 12 0.95 5.67 21.27
N CYS A 13 2.10 5.20 20.77
CA CYS A 13 2.19 4.47 19.50
C CYS A 13 1.21 3.28 19.58
N LEU A 14 0.09 3.43 18.85
CA LEU A 14 -1.03 2.50 18.88
C LEU A 14 -0.58 1.27 18.09
N VAL A 15 -0.09 0.26 18.81
CA VAL A 15 0.07 -1.10 18.29
C VAL A 15 -1.34 -1.67 18.06
N ILE A 16 -1.98 -1.28 16.96
CA ILE A 16 -3.21 -1.93 16.47
C ILE A 16 -2.83 -2.79 15.28
N ASN A 17 -2.47 -4.05 15.55
CA ASN A 17 -2.25 -5.14 14.61
C ASN A 17 -1.05 -5.02 13.63
N PRO A 18 -0.39 -6.15 13.29
CA PRO A 18 0.91 -6.16 12.60
C PRO A 18 0.79 -6.08 11.06
N VAL A 19 -0.16 -5.29 10.51
CA VAL A 19 -0.48 -5.39 9.06
C VAL A 19 -0.41 -4.08 8.28
N HIS A 20 -0.19 -2.90 8.88
CA HIS A 20 0.08 -1.70 8.07
C HIS A 20 1.14 -0.81 8.73
N PRO A 21 2.41 -0.82 8.25
CA PRO A 21 3.28 0.32 8.44
C PRO A 21 2.68 1.47 7.62
N PHE A 22 2.29 2.55 8.30
CA PHE A 22 2.07 3.83 7.61
C PHE A 22 3.36 4.14 6.84
N PRO A 23 3.32 4.37 5.51
CA PRO A 23 4.52 4.49 4.68
C PRO A 23 5.42 5.69 5.04
N HIS A 24 5.00 6.54 5.98
CA HIS A 24 5.67 7.79 6.36
C HIS A 24 6.13 7.85 7.83
N GLN A 25 6.12 6.74 8.57
CA GLN A 25 6.62 6.71 9.97
C GLN A 25 7.76 5.69 10.13
N PHE A 26 8.77 6.06 10.92
CA PHE A 26 9.90 5.23 11.32
C PHE A 26 9.82 4.92 12.81
N THR A 27 10.13 3.67 13.19
CA THR A 27 10.10 3.22 14.60
C THR A 27 11.53 3.11 15.13
N CYS A 28 11.84 3.93 16.13
CA CYS A 28 13.11 3.98 16.85
C CYS A 28 13.32 2.72 17.70
N GLN A 29 14.56 2.46 18.14
CA GLN A 29 14.89 1.27 18.93
C GLN A 29 14.29 1.32 20.35
N ASN A 30 14.09 2.52 20.91
CA ASN A 30 13.32 2.76 22.14
C ASN A 30 11.79 2.66 21.96
N GLY A 31 11.28 2.34 20.77
CA GLY A 31 9.85 2.21 20.49
C GLY A 31 9.13 3.55 20.24
N ARG A 32 9.85 4.67 20.17
CA ARG A 32 9.33 5.96 19.71
C ARG A 32 9.10 5.93 18.20
N CYS A 33 8.16 6.73 17.72
CA CYS A 33 7.75 6.77 16.33
C CYS A 33 8.01 8.20 15.80
N VAL A 34 8.86 8.35 14.78
CA VAL A 34 9.23 9.64 14.14
C VAL A 34 8.83 9.65 12.66
N SER A 35 8.85 10.81 12.00
CA SER A 35 8.60 10.87 10.55
C SER A 35 9.72 10.17 9.81
N ARG A 36 9.40 9.53 8.68
CA ARG A 36 10.42 8.94 7.79
C ARG A 36 11.31 10.01 7.14
N ASP A 37 10.85 11.26 7.11
CA ASP A 37 11.62 12.42 6.65
C ASP A 37 12.67 12.88 7.68
N PHE A 38 12.54 12.46 8.94
CA PHE A 38 13.45 12.72 10.06
C PHE A 38 14.33 11.50 10.35
N VAL A 39 14.66 10.77 9.30
CA VAL A 39 15.56 9.62 9.36
C VAL A 39 16.73 9.98 8.49
N CYS A 40 17.93 10.00 9.07
CA CYS A 40 19.16 10.36 8.38
C CYS A 40 19.19 11.81 7.89
N ASP A 41 18.53 12.71 8.62
CA ASP A 41 18.55 14.16 8.37
C ASP A 41 19.59 14.89 9.23
N GLY A 42 20.29 14.15 10.10
CA GLY A 42 21.39 14.63 10.92
C GLY A 42 20.96 15.11 12.31
N ASP A 43 19.68 15.03 12.65
CA ASP A 43 19.12 15.39 13.94
C ASP A 43 18.65 14.13 14.70
N ASN A 44 18.84 14.11 16.03
CA ASN A 44 18.40 12.99 16.88
C ASN A 44 16.94 13.19 17.33
N ASP A 45 16.00 12.88 16.46
CA ASP A 45 14.56 12.94 16.71
C ASP A 45 14.05 11.78 17.57
N CYS A 46 14.69 10.61 17.48
CA CYS A 46 14.37 9.44 18.29
C CYS A 46 14.74 9.66 19.78
N GLY A 47 15.75 10.47 20.07
CA GLY A 47 16.32 10.71 21.41
C GLY A 47 17.31 9.64 21.87
N ASP A 48 17.45 8.54 21.13
CA ASP A 48 18.41 7.46 21.32
C ASP A 48 19.34 7.25 20.11
N GLU A 49 19.34 8.21 19.16
CA GLU A 49 20.11 8.20 17.90
C GLU A 49 19.77 7.05 16.94
N SER A 50 18.63 6.37 17.14
CA SER A 50 18.24 5.23 16.31
C SER A 50 17.89 5.58 14.86
N ASP A 51 17.44 6.80 14.65
CA ASP A 51 17.14 7.44 13.37
C ASP A 51 18.39 7.84 12.57
N GLU A 52 19.52 8.02 13.25
CA GLU A 52 20.79 8.47 12.66
C GLU A 52 21.85 7.36 12.61
N LEU A 53 21.45 6.10 12.79
CA LEU A 53 22.37 4.97 12.77
C LEU A 53 23.00 4.80 11.38
N ASP A 54 24.34 4.64 11.36
CA ASP A 54 25.13 4.49 10.13
C ASP A 54 24.63 3.37 9.20
N HIS A 55 24.11 2.26 9.75
CA HIS A 55 23.57 1.16 8.95
C HIS A 55 22.19 1.44 8.34
N LEU A 56 21.47 2.44 8.84
CA LEU A 56 20.18 2.91 8.34
C LEU A 56 20.36 4.01 7.28
N CYS A 57 21.35 4.88 7.52
CA CYS A 57 21.64 6.07 6.71
C CYS A 57 22.63 5.85 5.58
N ARG A 58 23.40 4.76 5.64
CA ARG A 58 24.10 4.27 4.46
C ARG A 58 23.07 3.76 3.46
N THR A 59 22.84 4.57 2.44
CA THR A 59 22.36 4.10 1.15
C THR A 59 23.21 2.91 0.72
N LEU A 60 22.56 1.93 0.08
CA LEU A 60 23.16 0.72 -0.49
C LEU A 60 24.56 0.99 -1.06
N PRO A 61 25.49 0.01 -0.98
CA PRO A 61 26.86 0.15 -1.47
C PRO A 61 26.85 0.87 -2.83
N PRO A 62 27.74 1.86 -3.04
CA PRO A 62 27.62 2.80 -4.13
C PRO A 62 27.48 2.03 -5.44
N THR A 63 26.26 1.99 -5.96
CA THR A 63 26.05 1.76 -7.38
C THR A 63 26.80 2.88 -8.07
N CYS A 64 27.75 2.52 -8.93
CA CYS A 64 28.58 3.51 -9.63
C CYS A 64 27.69 4.61 -10.25
N PRO A 65 28.19 5.86 -10.36
CA PRO A 65 27.41 6.94 -10.96
C PRO A 65 26.93 6.54 -12.36
N PRO A 66 25.76 7.02 -12.81
CA PRO A 66 25.19 6.62 -14.09
C PRO A 66 26.19 6.83 -15.24
N GLY A 67 26.39 5.80 -16.06
CA GLY A 67 27.38 5.78 -17.14
C GLY A 67 28.76 5.22 -16.75
N ASN A 68 28.88 4.63 -15.55
CA ASN A 68 30.07 3.88 -15.13
C ASN A 68 29.72 2.42 -14.83
N TYR A 69 30.63 1.54 -15.23
CA TYR A 69 30.64 0.12 -14.98
C TYR A 69 31.31 -0.19 -13.64
N ARG A 70 30.73 -1.14 -12.90
CA ARG A 70 31.26 -1.61 -11.63
C ARG A 70 32.10 -2.87 -11.86
N CYS A 71 33.39 -2.76 -11.61
CA CYS A 71 34.34 -3.87 -11.63
C CYS A 71 34.02 -4.91 -10.54
N GLU A 72 34.51 -6.13 -10.71
CA GLU A 72 34.35 -7.23 -9.73
C GLU A 72 34.99 -6.89 -8.38
N ASN A 73 36.12 -6.17 -8.39
CA ASN A 73 36.77 -5.63 -7.18
C ASN A 73 36.04 -4.41 -6.55
N GLY A 74 34.94 -3.94 -7.14
CA GLY A 74 34.14 -2.82 -6.66
C GLY A 74 34.59 -1.43 -7.13
N ASN A 75 35.66 -1.32 -7.94
CA ASN A 75 36.04 -0.06 -8.59
C ASN A 75 35.00 0.34 -9.65
N CYS A 76 34.90 1.64 -9.95
CA CYS A 76 34.04 2.18 -10.99
C CYS A 76 34.89 2.72 -12.14
N VAL A 77 34.63 2.25 -13.36
CA VAL A 77 35.26 2.76 -14.59
C VAL A 77 34.18 3.26 -15.55
N PRO A 78 34.44 4.26 -16.41
CA PRO A 78 33.44 4.70 -17.39
C PRO A 78 33.04 3.57 -18.33
N ASP A 79 31.76 3.53 -18.76
CA ASP A 79 31.27 2.49 -19.70
C ASP A 79 32.07 2.45 -21.01
N THR A 80 32.69 3.57 -21.40
CA THR A 80 33.54 3.68 -22.60
C THR A 80 34.88 2.96 -22.49
N LYS A 81 35.28 2.57 -21.27
CA LYS A 81 36.52 1.84 -20.98
C LYS A 81 36.29 0.36 -20.75
N VAL A 82 35.03 -0.08 -20.72
CA VAL A 82 34.71 -1.51 -20.75
C VAL A 82 34.97 -2.03 -22.16
N CYS A 83 35.60 -3.19 -22.31
CA CYS A 83 35.90 -3.79 -23.61
C CYS A 83 36.80 -2.94 -24.52
N ASP A 84 37.68 -2.10 -23.96
CA ASP A 84 38.60 -1.24 -24.71
C ASP A 84 40.01 -1.85 -24.93
N ARG A 85 40.20 -3.10 -24.46
CA ARG A 85 41.43 -3.90 -24.47
C ARG A 85 42.50 -3.45 -23.47
N ASN A 86 42.16 -2.55 -22.55
CA ASN A 86 43.01 -2.15 -21.44
C ASN A 86 42.40 -2.61 -20.12
N ASN A 87 43.27 -2.90 -19.15
CA ASN A 87 42.83 -3.22 -17.79
C ASN A 87 42.71 -1.92 -16.99
N ASP A 88 41.56 -1.26 -17.08
CA ASP A 88 41.21 -0.07 -16.30
C ASP A 88 40.67 -0.47 -14.90
N CYS A 89 40.03 -1.63 -14.76
CA CYS A 89 39.55 -2.14 -13.47
C CYS A 89 40.68 -2.63 -12.53
N SER A 90 41.93 -2.70 -12.99
CA SER A 90 43.10 -3.29 -12.31
C SER A 90 43.04 -4.82 -12.07
N ASP A 91 41.85 -5.42 -12.00
CA ASP A 91 41.60 -6.86 -11.92
C ASP A 91 41.26 -7.50 -13.29
N GLY A 92 41.19 -6.69 -14.35
CA GLY A 92 40.84 -7.09 -15.71
C GLY A 92 39.38 -7.44 -15.93
N SER A 93 38.50 -7.14 -14.97
CA SER A 93 37.08 -7.51 -15.04
C SER A 93 36.30 -6.75 -16.11
N ASP A 94 36.78 -5.58 -16.52
CA ASP A 94 36.32 -4.79 -17.66
C ASP A 94 36.57 -5.44 -19.03
N GLU A 95 37.46 -6.42 -19.11
CA GLU A 95 37.86 -7.10 -20.35
C GLU A 95 37.46 -8.58 -20.39
N LYS A 96 36.83 -9.09 -19.33
CA LYS A 96 36.30 -10.47 -19.29
C LYS A 96 34.98 -10.54 -20.04
N GLY A 97 34.78 -11.62 -20.81
CA GLY A 97 33.49 -11.89 -21.49
C GLY A 97 33.17 -10.94 -22.65
N CYS A 98 34.13 -10.15 -23.11
CA CYS A 98 33.88 -9.18 -24.16
C CYS A 98 33.51 -9.80 -25.52
N GLY A 99 32.41 -9.33 -26.12
CA GLY A 99 32.00 -9.71 -27.48
C GLY A 99 31.41 -11.12 -27.60
N ILE A 100 31.10 -11.75 -26.47
CA ILE A 100 30.31 -12.97 -26.39
C ILE A 100 28.88 -12.53 -26.09
N ASN A 101 27.90 -13.11 -26.78
CA ASN A 101 26.50 -12.92 -26.45
C ASN A 101 25.94 -14.25 -25.97
N GLU A 102 25.96 -14.47 -24.66
CA GLU A 102 25.48 -15.70 -24.03
C GLU A 102 23.97 -15.90 -24.24
N CYS A 103 23.22 -14.82 -24.49
CA CYS A 103 21.78 -14.88 -24.78
C CYS A 103 21.45 -15.49 -26.16
N THR A 104 22.45 -15.74 -27.02
CA THR A 104 22.23 -16.46 -28.30
C THR A 104 22.07 -17.97 -28.13
N ASP A 105 22.54 -18.54 -27.01
CA ASP A 105 22.48 -19.97 -26.73
C ASP A 105 21.84 -20.24 -25.35
N PRO A 106 20.64 -20.84 -25.31
CA PRO A 106 19.96 -21.21 -24.06
C PRO A 106 20.76 -22.08 -23.10
N SER A 107 21.72 -22.85 -23.61
CA SER A 107 22.59 -23.72 -22.79
C SER A 107 23.73 -22.98 -22.09
N MET A 108 23.97 -21.71 -22.46
CA MET A 108 24.99 -20.89 -21.79
C MET A 108 24.39 -20.01 -20.69
N HIS A 109 23.22 -19.42 -20.91
CA HIS A 109 22.64 -18.46 -19.97
C HIS A 109 21.69 -19.07 -18.92
N HIS A 110 21.01 -20.18 -19.23
CA HIS A 110 20.07 -20.87 -18.32
C HIS A 110 18.98 -19.98 -17.67
N CYS A 111 18.73 -18.78 -18.19
CA CYS A 111 17.66 -17.90 -17.71
C CYS A 111 16.29 -18.50 -18.02
N ASP A 112 15.37 -18.49 -17.04
CA ASP A 112 14.00 -18.96 -17.25
C ASP A 112 13.19 -18.06 -18.22
N HIS A 113 13.42 -16.75 -18.14
CA HIS A 113 12.67 -15.74 -18.89
C HIS A 113 13.58 -14.91 -19.80
N ASN A 114 13.80 -13.63 -19.48
CA ASN A 114 14.53 -12.72 -20.36
C ASN A 114 16.02 -12.74 -20.04
N CYS A 115 16.84 -12.90 -21.08
CA CYS A 115 18.28 -12.70 -21.01
C CYS A 115 18.63 -11.36 -21.66
N THR A 116 19.39 -10.53 -20.97
CA THR A 116 19.94 -9.30 -21.54
C THR A 116 21.46 -9.35 -21.50
N ASP A 117 22.04 -9.26 -22.69
CA ASP A 117 23.47 -9.23 -22.92
C ASP A 117 24.07 -7.94 -22.35
N THR A 118 25.17 -8.07 -21.63
CA THR A 118 25.93 -6.93 -21.08
C THR A 118 27.34 -6.95 -21.67
N PRO A 119 28.09 -5.83 -21.67
CA PRO A 119 29.38 -5.79 -22.32
C PRO A 119 30.40 -6.85 -21.87
N THR A 120 30.28 -7.36 -20.64
CA THR A 120 31.21 -8.32 -20.03
C THR A 120 30.59 -9.67 -19.63
N SER A 121 29.26 -9.81 -19.72
CA SER A 121 28.50 -10.98 -19.24
C SER A 121 27.04 -10.88 -19.72
N PHE A 122 26.11 -11.56 -19.06
CA PHE A 122 24.67 -11.39 -19.23
C PHE A 122 23.97 -11.22 -17.88
N THR A 123 22.74 -10.71 -17.90
CA THR A 123 21.86 -10.72 -16.74
C THR A 123 20.50 -11.30 -17.12
N CYS A 124 19.95 -12.15 -16.24
CA CYS A 124 18.60 -12.65 -16.37
C CYS A 124 17.61 -11.68 -15.71
N THR A 125 16.45 -11.49 -16.31
CA THR A 125 15.33 -10.72 -15.74
C THR A 125 14.04 -11.50 -15.91
N CYS A 126 13.13 -11.34 -14.94
CA CYS A 126 11.85 -12.04 -14.94
C CYS A 126 10.74 -11.20 -15.56
N LEU A 127 9.73 -11.87 -16.11
CA LEU A 127 8.51 -11.22 -16.57
C LEU A 127 7.75 -10.57 -15.40
N PRO A 128 6.85 -9.59 -15.65
CA PRO A 128 5.99 -9.04 -14.62
C PRO A 128 5.19 -10.15 -13.91
N GLY A 129 5.09 -10.08 -12.58
CA GLY A 129 4.46 -11.13 -11.77
C GLY A 129 5.41 -12.23 -11.30
N TYR A 130 6.71 -12.13 -11.62
CA TYR A 130 7.73 -13.07 -11.17
C TYR A 130 8.89 -12.34 -10.48
N ARG A 131 9.62 -13.06 -9.62
CA ARG A 131 10.83 -12.58 -8.95
C ARG A 131 12.02 -13.47 -9.28
N LEU A 132 13.19 -12.86 -9.44
CA LEU A 132 14.43 -13.60 -9.67
C LEU A 132 14.92 -14.21 -8.36
N MET A 133 15.23 -15.50 -8.38
CA MET A 133 15.76 -16.22 -7.23
C MET A 133 17.24 -15.92 -6.99
N SER A 134 17.76 -16.39 -5.85
CA SER A 134 19.15 -16.16 -5.42
C SER A 134 20.21 -16.79 -6.34
N ASP A 135 19.80 -17.71 -7.21
CA ASP A 135 20.66 -18.27 -8.25
C ASP A 135 20.93 -17.31 -9.42
N GLY A 136 20.15 -16.21 -9.52
CA GLY A 136 20.28 -15.22 -10.57
C GLY A 136 19.74 -15.68 -11.93
N THR A 137 19.08 -16.83 -12.02
CA THR A 137 18.60 -17.41 -13.29
C THR A 137 17.12 -17.77 -13.27
N THR A 138 16.62 -18.24 -12.14
CA THR A 138 15.30 -18.87 -12.05
C THR A 138 14.25 -17.87 -11.56
N CYS A 139 13.07 -17.92 -12.15
CA CYS A 139 12.00 -16.96 -11.93
C CYS A 139 10.81 -17.60 -11.23
N ASP A 140 10.62 -17.23 -9.96
CA ASP A 140 9.51 -17.71 -9.14
C ASP A 140 8.28 -16.81 -9.30
N ASP A 141 7.11 -17.44 -9.34
CA ASP A 141 5.81 -16.77 -9.32
C ASP A 141 5.63 -15.94 -8.03
N VAL A 142 5.20 -14.69 -8.17
CA VAL A 142 4.91 -13.82 -7.02
C VAL A 142 3.47 -14.06 -6.59
N ASN A 143 3.28 -14.60 -5.39
CA ASN A 143 1.94 -14.78 -4.85
C ASN A 143 1.39 -13.47 -4.28
N GLU A 144 0.69 -12.70 -5.11
CA GLU A 144 0.17 -11.39 -4.69
C GLU A 144 -0.88 -11.52 -3.60
N CYS A 145 -1.61 -12.63 -3.53
CA CYS A 145 -2.59 -12.86 -2.47
C CYS A 145 -1.97 -13.05 -1.09
N ALA A 146 -0.74 -13.57 -1.02
CA ALA A 146 0.00 -13.75 0.23
C ALA A 146 0.88 -12.54 0.58
N GLU A 147 1.54 -11.96 -0.43
CA GLU A 147 2.48 -10.86 -0.24
C GLU A 147 1.79 -9.49 -0.18
N THR A 148 0.63 -9.34 -0.82
CA THR A 148 -0.16 -8.09 -0.83
C THR A 148 -1.62 -8.31 -0.39
N PRO A 149 -1.91 -8.29 0.92
CA PRO A 149 -3.22 -8.68 1.47
C PRO A 149 -4.42 -7.85 1.03
N ALA A 150 -4.21 -6.70 0.37
CA ALA A 150 -5.26 -5.78 -0.09
C ALA A 150 -5.28 -5.60 -1.63
N VAL A 151 -4.65 -6.51 -2.38
CA VAL A 151 -4.60 -6.42 -3.85
C VAL A 151 -5.98 -6.54 -4.52
N CYS A 152 -6.88 -7.32 -3.91
CA CYS A 152 -8.27 -7.45 -4.31
C CYS A 152 -9.20 -6.89 -3.23
N SER A 153 -10.31 -6.28 -3.65
CA SER A 153 -11.31 -5.75 -2.70
C SER A 153 -12.03 -6.84 -1.88
N GLN A 154 -12.07 -8.08 -2.39
CA GLN A 154 -12.77 -9.20 -1.76
C GLN A 154 -11.95 -10.49 -1.81
N VAL A 155 -12.10 -11.29 -2.87
CA VAL A 155 -11.48 -12.62 -2.96
C VAL A 155 -10.31 -12.55 -3.95
N CYS A 156 -9.13 -13.02 -3.54
CA CYS A 156 -7.94 -13.11 -4.37
C CYS A 156 -7.64 -14.58 -4.68
N GLU A 157 -7.40 -14.90 -5.94
CA GLU A 157 -6.85 -16.20 -6.36
C GLU A 157 -5.54 -15.98 -7.12
N ASN A 158 -4.47 -16.61 -6.62
CA ASN A 158 -3.16 -16.56 -7.25
C ASN A 158 -3.15 -17.40 -8.53
N THR A 159 -2.49 -16.91 -9.56
CA THR A 159 -2.29 -17.60 -10.84
C THR A 159 -0.83 -17.48 -11.26
N VAL A 160 -0.36 -18.35 -12.16
CA VAL A 160 1.05 -18.28 -12.57
C VAL A 160 1.29 -17.00 -13.39
N GLY A 161 2.12 -16.10 -12.86
CA GLY A 161 2.49 -14.80 -13.40
C GLY A 161 1.50 -13.66 -13.12
N SER A 162 0.44 -13.90 -12.34
CA SER A 162 -0.56 -12.87 -12.00
C SER A 162 -1.54 -13.32 -10.92
N HIS A 163 -2.60 -12.56 -10.70
CA HIS A 163 -3.72 -12.96 -9.85
C HIS A 163 -5.06 -12.59 -10.48
N VAL A 164 -6.11 -13.27 -10.04
CA VAL A 164 -7.49 -12.96 -10.43
C VAL A 164 -8.29 -12.58 -9.19
N CYS A 165 -8.82 -11.36 -9.19
CA CYS A 165 -9.77 -10.92 -8.18
C CYS A 165 -11.18 -11.41 -8.51
N LYS A 166 -11.81 -12.10 -7.56
CA LYS A 166 -13.19 -12.56 -7.61
C LYS A 166 -14.05 -11.84 -6.57
N CYS A 167 -15.36 -11.86 -6.81
CA CYS A 167 -16.34 -11.23 -5.95
C CYS A 167 -17.19 -12.27 -5.23
N ALA A 168 -17.56 -11.97 -3.99
CA ALA A 168 -18.50 -12.74 -3.21
C ALA A 168 -19.90 -12.77 -3.87
N PRO A 169 -20.76 -13.74 -3.53
CA PRO A 169 -22.11 -13.81 -4.08
C PRO A 169 -22.89 -12.50 -3.88
N GLY A 170 -23.53 -12.02 -4.94
CA GLY A 170 -24.27 -10.74 -4.92
C GLY A 170 -23.41 -9.49 -5.20
N TYR A 171 -22.16 -9.67 -5.63
CA TYR A 171 -21.27 -8.60 -6.09
C TYR A 171 -20.85 -8.82 -7.55
N LEU A 172 -20.56 -7.73 -8.25
CA LEU A 172 -20.07 -7.68 -9.62
C LEU A 172 -18.66 -7.09 -9.64
N ARG A 173 -17.80 -7.64 -10.51
CA ARG A 173 -16.44 -7.16 -10.72
C ARG A 173 -16.46 -5.88 -11.55
N GLU A 174 -15.79 -4.85 -11.06
CA GLU A 174 -15.66 -3.57 -11.75
C GLU A 174 -14.63 -3.65 -12.90
N PRO A 175 -14.65 -2.69 -13.85
CA PRO A 175 -13.74 -2.66 -15.00
C PRO A 175 -12.25 -2.58 -14.63
N ASP A 176 -11.93 -2.09 -13.44
CA ASP A 176 -10.57 -2.06 -12.89
C ASP A 176 -10.00 -3.46 -12.61
N GLY A 177 -10.86 -4.48 -12.61
CA GLY A 177 -10.50 -5.86 -12.38
C GLY A 177 -10.14 -6.22 -10.93
N ARG A 178 -10.26 -5.28 -9.99
CA ARG A 178 -9.87 -5.44 -8.58
C ARG A 178 -11.03 -5.16 -7.61
N SER A 179 -11.91 -4.24 -7.98
CA SER A 179 -13.01 -3.80 -7.14
C SER A 179 -14.27 -4.63 -7.38
N CYS A 180 -15.01 -4.87 -6.31
CA CYS A 180 -16.28 -5.58 -6.34
C CYS A 180 -17.38 -4.65 -5.85
N ARG A 181 -18.33 -4.32 -6.73
CA ARG A 181 -19.51 -3.52 -6.41
C ARG A 181 -20.69 -4.41 -6.12
N GLN A 182 -21.51 -4.03 -5.15
CA GLN A 182 -22.73 -4.77 -4.85
C GLN A 182 -23.67 -4.77 -6.07
N ASN A 183 -24.20 -5.93 -6.43
CA ASN A 183 -25.17 -6.10 -7.51
C ASN A 183 -26.56 -5.60 -7.07
N SER A 184 -26.69 -4.29 -6.86
CA SER A 184 -27.96 -3.65 -6.56
C SER A 184 -28.15 -2.41 -7.43
N ASN A 185 -29.36 -2.22 -7.97
CA ASN A 185 -29.75 -0.99 -8.68
C ASN A 185 -29.92 0.22 -7.75
N VAL A 186 -29.35 0.18 -6.54
CA VAL A 186 -29.42 1.25 -5.56
C VAL A 186 -28.05 1.91 -5.50
N ALA A 187 -27.99 3.18 -5.89
CA ALA A 187 -26.78 3.97 -5.76
C ALA A 187 -26.40 4.08 -4.27
N PRO A 188 -25.10 3.90 -3.92
CA PRO A 188 -24.65 4.04 -2.55
C PRO A 188 -24.77 5.49 -2.07
N TYR A 189 -25.11 5.65 -0.80
CA TYR A 189 -25.26 6.94 -0.17
C TYR A 189 -24.69 6.92 1.25
N LEU A 190 -24.23 8.08 1.69
CA LEU A 190 -23.68 8.35 3.01
C LEU A 190 -24.71 9.15 3.81
N LEU A 191 -25.17 8.54 4.90
CA LEU A 191 -25.97 9.22 5.91
C LEU A 191 -25.04 9.73 7.00
N PHE A 192 -25.09 11.03 7.29
CA PHE A 192 -24.27 11.60 8.35
C PHE A 192 -25.03 12.67 9.14
N SER A 193 -24.62 12.85 10.39
CA SER A 193 -25.12 13.88 11.28
C SER A 193 -24.14 15.03 11.35
N ASN A 194 -24.65 16.25 11.35
CA ASN A 194 -23.88 17.43 11.73
C ASN A 194 -24.65 18.19 12.80
N ARG A 195 -24.44 17.79 14.06
CA ARG A 195 -25.01 18.36 15.30
C ARG A 195 -26.55 18.52 15.29
N TYR A 196 -27.07 19.50 14.57
CA TYR A 196 -28.49 19.90 14.55
C TYR A 196 -29.27 19.42 13.30
N TYR A 197 -28.63 18.73 12.36
CA TYR A 197 -29.30 18.11 11.21
C TYR A 197 -28.69 16.78 10.76
N LEU A 198 -29.49 16.00 10.02
CA LEU A 198 -29.10 14.78 9.32
C LEU A 198 -29.14 15.02 7.82
N ARG A 199 -28.13 14.52 7.10
CA ARG A 199 -28.01 14.67 5.65
C ARG A 199 -27.72 13.37 4.94
N ASN A 200 -28.10 13.36 3.67
CA ASN A 200 -27.81 12.33 2.70
C ASN A 200 -26.87 12.91 1.64
N LEU A 201 -25.81 12.18 1.33
CA LEU A 201 -24.86 12.51 0.27
C LEU A 201 -24.68 11.25 -0.58
N SER A 202 -24.85 11.33 -1.89
CA SER A 202 -24.49 10.20 -2.76
C SER A 202 -22.99 9.93 -2.73
N ALA A 203 -22.57 8.70 -2.95
CA ALA A 203 -21.14 8.35 -2.86
C ALA A 203 -20.26 9.05 -3.92
N ASP A 204 -20.85 9.51 -5.04
CA ASP A 204 -20.17 10.32 -6.06
C ASP A 204 -20.11 11.82 -5.70
N GLY A 205 -20.80 12.25 -4.64
CA GLY A 205 -20.77 13.62 -4.14
C GLY A 205 -21.76 14.59 -4.79
N GLU A 206 -22.43 14.19 -5.87
CA GLU A 206 -23.27 15.08 -6.69
C GLU A 206 -24.65 15.34 -6.08
N ALA A 207 -25.26 14.33 -5.46
CA ALA A 207 -26.58 14.44 -4.87
C ALA A 207 -26.49 14.68 -3.37
N TYR A 208 -26.95 15.85 -2.94
CA TYR A 208 -26.91 16.27 -1.54
C TYR A 208 -28.26 16.74 -1.05
N SER A 209 -28.77 16.14 0.02
CA SER A 209 -30.09 16.48 0.56
C SER A 209 -30.17 16.48 2.09
N LEU A 210 -31.07 17.32 2.60
CA LEU A 210 -31.41 17.43 4.01
C LEU A 210 -32.49 16.41 4.37
N ILE A 211 -32.24 15.55 5.36
CA ILE A 211 -33.19 14.53 5.81
C ILE A 211 -34.04 15.08 6.95
N LEU A 212 -33.38 15.62 7.98
CA LEU A 212 -34.04 16.10 9.19
C LEU A 212 -33.26 17.27 9.77
N GLN A 213 -33.98 18.29 10.24
CA GLN A 213 -33.45 19.47 10.91
C GLN A 213 -34.21 19.73 12.22
N GLY A 214 -33.67 20.61 13.07
CA GLY A 214 -34.28 20.92 14.36
C GLY A 214 -33.91 19.93 15.47
N LEU A 215 -32.80 19.21 15.29
CA LEU A 215 -32.21 18.34 16.30
C LEU A 215 -31.32 19.19 17.21
N THR A 216 -31.02 18.69 18.42
CA THR A 216 -30.21 19.45 19.38
C THR A 216 -28.73 19.11 19.27
N ASN A 217 -28.37 17.84 19.42
CA ASN A 217 -27.01 17.37 19.30
C ASN A 217 -26.98 15.87 18.98
N VAL A 218 -27.00 15.52 17.70
CA VAL A 218 -26.89 14.13 17.25
C VAL A 218 -25.43 13.69 17.18
N VAL A 219 -25.15 12.56 17.83
CA VAL A 219 -23.79 12.01 17.95
C VAL A 219 -23.62 10.65 17.28
N ALA A 220 -24.71 9.93 17.02
CA ALA A 220 -24.66 8.59 16.45
C ALA A 220 -25.89 8.33 15.55
N LEU A 221 -25.67 7.51 14.53
CA LEU A 221 -26.64 7.10 13.53
C LEU A 221 -26.50 5.61 13.24
N ASP A 222 -27.62 4.95 12.95
CA ASP A 222 -27.64 3.60 12.39
C ASP A 222 -28.84 3.42 11.45
N PHE A 223 -28.70 2.57 10.43
CA PHE A 223 -29.72 2.38 9.40
C PHE A 223 -30.03 0.91 9.17
N ASP A 224 -31.28 0.54 9.41
CA ASP A 224 -31.81 -0.78 9.04
C ASP A 224 -32.29 -0.76 7.59
N ARG A 225 -31.58 -1.52 6.74
CA ARG A 225 -31.89 -1.65 5.31
C ARG A 225 -33.15 -2.46 5.03
N ALA A 226 -33.47 -3.47 5.85
CA ALA A 226 -34.63 -4.34 5.64
C ALA A 226 -35.92 -3.59 5.97
N ASP A 227 -35.94 -2.91 7.11
CA ASP A 227 -37.09 -2.12 7.57
C ASP A 227 -37.12 -0.69 6.98
N LYS A 228 -36.06 -0.27 6.29
CA LYS A 228 -35.85 1.11 5.79
C LYS A 228 -35.99 2.15 6.91
N ARG A 229 -35.32 1.93 8.04
CA ARG A 229 -35.42 2.77 9.24
C ARG A 229 -34.08 3.39 9.62
N LEU A 230 -34.09 4.72 9.82
CA LEU A 230 -32.95 5.47 10.35
C LEU A 230 -33.14 5.72 11.85
N TYR A 231 -32.14 5.33 12.63
CA TYR A 231 -32.06 5.54 14.07
C TYR A 231 -30.97 6.56 14.39
N TRP A 232 -31.19 7.41 15.39
CA TRP A 232 -30.22 8.40 15.84
C TRP A 232 -30.28 8.63 17.34
N ILE A 233 -29.16 9.07 17.91
CA ILE A 233 -29.06 9.45 19.33
C ILE A 233 -28.86 10.96 19.42
N ASP A 234 -29.85 11.65 19.97
CA ASP A 234 -29.81 13.09 20.26
C ASP A 234 -29.59 13.33 21.75
N VAL A 235 -28.41 13.84 22.13
CA VAL A 235 -28.02 14.04 23.53
C VAL A 235 -28.47 15.39 24.09
N GLY A 236 -28.86 16.35 23.25
CA GLY A 236 -29.33 17.65 23.73
C GLY A 236 -30.77 17.63 24.26
N ASP A 237 -31.53 16.59 23.93
CA ASP A 237 -32.93 16.43 24.33
C ASP A 237 -33.09 15.82 25.75
N CYS A 238 -31.97 15.42 26.39
CA CYS A 238 -31.97 14.92 27.78
C CYS A 238 -32.34 15.99 28.82
N ALA A 239 -32.29 17.28 28.46
CA ALA A 239 -32.56 18.38 29.40
C ALA A 239 -34.05 18.77 29.54
N LYS A 240 -34.99 18.12 28.81
CA LYS A 240 -36.38 18.60 28.71
C LYS A 240 -37.50 17.73 29.31
N ARG A 241 -37.24 16.72 30.15
CA ARG A 241 -38.33 16.05 30.92
C ARG A 241 -37.90 15.49 32.28
N PRO A 242 -38.33 16.08 33.42
CA PRO A 242 -38.40 15.32 34.67
C PRO A 242 -39.57 14.33 34.55
N GLY A 243 -39.27 13.03 34.44
CA GLY A 243 -40.26 11.96 34.64
C GLY A 243 -40.76 11.16 33.43
N ALA A 244 -40.06 11.10 32.31
CA ALA A 244 -40.45 10.23 31.18
C ALA A 244 -39.42 9.12 30.90
N GLN A 245 -39.70 7.89 31.32
CA GLN A 245 -39.13 6.72 30.67
C GLN A 245 -39.53 6.75 29.18
N ARG A 246 -38.58 6.64 28.25
CA ARG A 246 -38.75 5.99 26.93
C ARG A 246 -37.44 6.02 26.14
N GLY A 247 -37.09 4.86 25.59
CA GLY A 247 -35.93 4.61 24.73
C GLY A 247 -36.00 5.30 23.36
N PRO A 248 -35.31 4.76 22.34
CA PRO A 248 -35.03 5.45 21.08
C PRO A 248 -36.29 6.04 20.46
N ARG A 249 -36.25 7.35 20.15
CA ARG A 249 -37.38 8.06 19.54
C ARG A 249 -37.61 7.51 18.13
N ARG A 250 -38.75 6.86 17.95
CA ARG A 250 -39.27 6.38 16.65
C ARG A 250 -40.03 7.51 15.96
N ARG A 251 -39.85 7.68 14.66
CA ARG A 251 -40.84 8.34 13.82
C ARG A 251 -41.42 7.32 12.83
N LEU A 252 -42.72 7.09 12.96
CA LEU A 252 -43.57 6.40 11.99
C LEU A 252 -43.93 7.38 10.86
N GLY A 253 -44.00 6.85 9.63
CA GLY A 253 -44.52 7.52 8.44
C GLY A 253 -43.48 7.52 7.32
N GLY A 254 -43.79 7.12 6.09
CA GLY A 254 -45.04 6.82 5.42
C GLY A 254 -44.73 6.87 3.92
#